data_AF-A0A7C6H274-F1
#
_entry.id   AF-A0A7C6H274-F1
#
_cell.length_a   1.000
_cell.length_b   1.000
_cell.length_c   1.000
_cell.angle_alpha   90.00
_cell.angle_beta   90.00
_cell.angle_gamma   90.00
#
_symmetry.space_group_name_H-M   'P 1'
#
loop_
_entity.id
_entity.type
_entity.pdbx_description
1 polymer ?
#
loop_
_entity_poly.entity_id
_entity_poly.type
_entity_poly.pdbx_seq_one_letter_code
_entity_poly.pdbx_strand_id
1 'polypeptide(L)'
;MKKRLREIEALVQIVNEYALVHKNIAKLPRGYISVKRISGHTYYYRQWREGTKIISKYVPEALLSSVRRQIAARKENESFLKEIKKDLKRVTRKVVKGGLLTENDVKTLLEVALQGGDVNAEVDKLLEK
;
A
#
# COMPACT_ATOMS: atom_id res chain seq x y z
N MET A 1 19.82 -3.04 25.79
CA MET A 1 20.21 -2.83 24.37
C MET A 1 19.44 -3.69 23.38
N LYS A 2 19.57 -5.04 23.40
CA LYS A 2 18.98 -5.94 22.37
C LYS A 2 17.46 -5.86 22.14
N LYS A 3 16.67 -5.44 23.14
CA LYS A 3 15.21 -5.27 22.96
C LYS A 3 14.85 -4.03 22.13
N ARG A 4 15.58 -2.93 22.32
CA ARG A 4 15.37 -1.68 21.59
C ARG A 4 15.74 -1.80 20.12
N LEU A 5 16.84 -2.51 19.83
CA LEU A 5 17.25 -2.81 18.45
C LEU A 5 16.19 -3.63 17.70
N ARG A 6 15.64 -4.67 18.34
CA ARG A 6 14.55 -5.49 17.76
C ARG A 6 13.27 -4.70 17.44
N GLU A 7 12.95 -3.69 18.25
CA GLU A 7 11.77 -2.84 18.01
C GLU A 7 11.97 -1.92 16.80
N ILE A 8 13.20 -1.46 16.58
CA ILE A 8 13.58 -0.64 15.42
C ILE A 8 13.64 -1.51 14.15
N GLU A 9 14.26 -2.69 14.21
CA GLU A 9 14.28 -3.65 13.09
C GLU A 9 12.86 -4.00 12.65
N ALA A 10 11.96 -4.28 13.60
CA ALA A 10 10.56 -4.55 13.32
C ALA A 10 9.85 -3.35 12.67
N LEU A 11 10.17 -2.12 13.10
CA LEU A 11 9.62 -0.92 12.48
C LEU A 11 10.08 -0.79 11.02
N VAL A 12 11.38 -0.94 10.77
CA VAL A 12 11.97 -0.87 9.43
C VAL A 12 11.35 -1.91 8.50
N GLN A 13 11.19 -3.15 8.98
CA GLN A 13 10.55 -4.22 8.21
C GLN A 13 9.13 -3.84 7.78
N ILE A 14 8.30 -3.37 8.72
CA ILE A 14 6.92 -2.98 8.44
C ILE A 14 6.85 -1.78 7.50
N VAL A 15 7.75 -0.80 7.66
CA VAL A 15 7.81 0.38 6.78
C VAL A 15 8.17 -0.01 5.34
N ASN A 16 9.13 -0.91 5.16
CA ASN A 16 9.50 -1.42 3.85
C ASN A 16 8.37 -2.24 3.20
N GLU A 17 7.72 -3.10 3.99
CA GLU A 17 6.58 -3.89 3.55
C GLU A 17 5.41 -3.00 3.13
N TYR A 18 5.11 -1.97 3.92
CA TYR A 18 4.12 -0.95 3.59
C TYR A 18 4.42 -0.31 2.22
N ALA A 19 5.64 0.13 2.00
CA ALA A 19 6.03 0.77 0.75
C ALA A 19 5.93 -0.18 -0.45
N LEU A 20 6.32 -1.44 -0.28
CA LEU A 20 6.21 -2.47 -1.32
C LEU A 20 4.76 -2.71 -1.73
N VAL A 21 3.89 -2.95 -0.75
CA VAL A 21 2.45 -3.20 -0.99
C VAL A 21 1.79 -1.96 -1.59
N HIS A 22 2.14 -0.76 -1.12
CA HIS A 22 1.67 0.49 -1.69
C HIS A 22 2.03 0.63 -3.17
N LYS A 23 3.29 0.33 -3.55
CA LYS A 23 3.75 0.33 -4.95
C LYS A 23 3.00 -0.71 -5.78
N ASN A 24 2.71 -1.89 -5.24
CA ASN A 24 1.93 -2.92 -5.94
C ASN A 24 0.49 -2.47 -6.21
N ILE A 25 -0.18 -1.84 -5.22
CA ILE A 25 -1.52 -1.27 -5.41
C ILE A 25 -1.52 -0.21 -6.50
N ALA A 26 -0.50 0.67 -6.54
CA ALA A 26 -0.40 1.74 -7.52
C ALA A 26 -0.31 1.22 -8.98
N LYS A 27 0.32 0.05 -9.18
CA LYS A 27 0.45 -0.60 -10.50
C LYS A 27 -0.83 -1.30 -10.97
N LEU A 28 -1.74 -1.62 -10.05
CA LEU A 28 -2.94 -2.40 -10.36
C LEU A 28 -4.16 -1.51 -10.66
N PRO A 29 -5.07 -1.93 -11.54
CA PRO A 29 -6.24 -1.17 -11.91
C PRO A 29 -7.25 -1.06 -10.76
N ARG A 30 -7.70 0.15 -10.46
CA ARG A 30 -8.82 0.40 -9.53
C ARG A 30 -10.17 0.04 -10.15
N GLY A 31 -11.15 -0.22 -9.27
CA GLY A 31 -12.55 -0.34 -9.64
C GLY A 31 -13.08 -1.77 -9.71
N TYR A 32 -14.08 -1.99 -10.55
CA TYR A 32 -14.71 -3.28 -10.80
C TYR A 32 -15.12 -3.42 -12.26
N ILE A 33 -15.43 -4.65 -12.68
CA ILE A 33 -16.00 -4.91 -14.01
C ILE A 33 -17.53 -4.85 -13.95
N SER A 34 -18.09 -3.98 -14.78
CA SER A 34 -19.51 -3.86 -15.07
C SER A 34 -19.84 -4.53 -16.40
N VAL A 35 -20.95 -5.25 -16.44
CA VAL A 35 -21.42 -5.98 -17.62
C VAL A 35 -22.65 -5.26 -18.15
N LYS A 36 -22.66 -4.91 -19.44
CA LYS A 36 -23.82 -4.35 -20.12
C LYS A 36 -24.26 -5.26 -21.25
N ARG A 37 -25.55 -5.54 -21.32
CA ARG A 37 -26.17 -6.27 -22.44
C ARG A 37 -26.96 -5.28 -23.28
N ILE A 38 -26.59 -5.12 -24.54
CA ILE A 38 -27.22 -4.17 -25.47
C ILE A 38 -27.47 -4.90 -26.78
N SER A 39 -28.72 -4.95 -27.23
CA SER A 39 -29.11 -5.59 -28.50
C SER A 39 -28.50 -7.00 -28.69
N GLY A 40 -28.58 -7.83 -27.64
CA GLY A 40 -28.01 -9.20 -27.64
C GLY A 40 -26.50 -9.30 -27.41
N HIS A 41 -25.75 -8.19 -27.47
CA HIS A 41 -24.30 -8.19 -27.31
C HIS A 41 -23.91 -7.89 -25.86
N THR A 42 -22.85 -8.55 -25.37
CA THR A 42 -22.30 -8.34 -24.02
C THR A 42 -21.04 -7.48 -24.09
N TYR A 43 -21.05 -6.38 -23.35
CA TYR A 43 -19.94 -5.45 -23.25
C TYR A 43 -19.44 -5.37 -21.81
N TYR A 44 -18.12 -5.39 -21.65
CA TYR A 44 -17.47 -5.28 -20.35
C TYR A 44 -16.83 -3.91 -20.18
N TYR A 45 -17.01 -3.31 -19.00
CA TYR A 45 -16.44 -2.02 -18.67
C TYR A 45 -15.75 -2.08 -17.32
N ARG A 46 -14.55 -1.52 -17.19
CA ARG A 46 -13.96 -1.19 -15.89
C ARG A 46 -14.54 0.13 -15.41
N GLN A 47 -15.15 0.12 -14.23
CA GLN A 47 -15.74 1.30 -13.61
C GLN A 47 -15.04 1.63 -12.29
N TRP A 48 -14.73 2.91 -12.10
CA TRP A 48 -14.16 3.42 -10.84
C TRP A 48 -14.61 4.86 -10.61
N ARG A 49 -14.49 5.33 -9.36
CA ARG A 49 -14.73 6.73 -9.03
C ARG A 49 -13.44 7.53 -9.08
N GLU A 50 -13.53 8.71 -9.68
CA GLU A 50 -12.51 9.74 -9.63
C GLU A 50 -13.18 11.03 -9.16
N GLY A 51 -12.94 11.40 -7.90
CA GLY A 51 -13.72 12.42 -7.22
C GLY A 51 -15.21 12.08 -7.20
N THR A 52 -16.03 12.98 -7.77
CA THR A 52 -17.49 12.84 -7.82
C THR A 52 -17.98 12.03 -9.03
N LYS A 53 -17.15 11.82 -10.05
CA LYS A 53 -17.56 11.18 -11.32
C LYS A 53 -17.22 9.69 -11.35
N ILE A 54 -18.09 8.90 -11.99
CA ILE A 54 -17.81 7.50 -12.32
C ILE A 54 -17.20 7.46 -13.71
N ILE A 55 -15.96 6.98 -13.81
CA ILE A 55 -15.29 6.75 -15.09
C ILE A 55 -15.58 5.31 -15.52
N SER A 56 -15.98 5.14 -16.78
CA SER A 56 -16.23 3.83 -17.39
C SER A 56 -15.29 3.64 -18.57
N LYS A 57 -14.46 2.60 -18.55
CA LYS A 57 -13.55 2.27 -19.65
C LYS A 57 -13.88 0.89 -20.20
N TYR A 58 -14.06 0.77 -21.51
CA TYR A 58 -14.32 -0.52 -22.15
C TYR A 58 -13.16 -1.50 -21.93
N VAL A 59 -13.49 -2.78 -21.74
CA VAL A 59 -12.54 -3.88 -21.58
C VAL A 59 -12.88 -4.95 -22.63
N PRO A 60 -11.97 -5.23 -23.57
CA PRO A 60 -12.14 -6.33 -24.51
C PRO A 60 -12.26 -7.67 -23.78
N GLU A 61 -13.05 -8.58 -24.34
CA GLU A 61 -13.28 -9.92 -23.75
C GLU A 61 -11.97 -10.71 -23.60
N ALA A 62 -11.06 -10.61 -24.57
CA ALA A 62 -9.74 -11.24 -24.52
C ALA A 62 -8.88 -10.80 -23.31
N LEU A 63 -9.13 -9.61 -22.76
CA LEU A 63 -8.40 -9.06 -21.61
C LEU A 63 -9.19 -9.17 -20.30
N LEU A 64 -10.43 -9.66 -20.34
CA LEU A 64 -11.35 -9.66 -19.21
C LEU A 64 -10.81 -10.44 -18.01
N SER A 65 -10.30 -11.65 -18.27
CA SER A 65 -9.74 -12.52 -17.23
C SER A 65 -8.54 -11.87 -16.53
N SER A 66 -7.63 -11.30 -17.32
CA SER A 66 -6.44 -10.59 -16.83
C SER A 66 -6.84 -9.38 -15.99
N VAL A 67 -7.74 -8.51 -16.49
CA VAL A 67 -8.18 -7.32 -15.75
C VAL A 67 -8.92 -7.70 -14.46
N ARG A 68 -9.76 -8.74 -14.48
CA ARG A 68 -10.44 -9.25 -13.27
C ARG A 68 -9.43 -9.71 -12.22
N ARG A 69 -8.41 -10.48 -12.63
CA ARG A 69 -7.34 -10.95 -11.74
C ARG A 69 -6.56 -9.78 -11.14
N GLN A 70 -6.22 -8.77 -11.94
CA GLN A 70 -5.49 -7.60 -11.45
C GLN A 70 -6.34 -6.77 -10.46
N ILE A 71 -7.63 -6.61 -10.70
CA ILE A 71 -8.55 -5.94 -9.77
C ILE A 71 -8.66 -6.72 -8.45
N ALA A 72 -8.76 -8.05 -8.52
CA ALA A 72 -8.79 -8.91 -7.33
C ALA A 72 -7.50 -8.77 -6.51
N ALA A 73 -6.33 -8.89 -7.16
CA ALA A 73 -5.04 -8.68 -6.53
C ALA A 73 -4.91 -7.28 -5.89
N ARG A 74 -5.50 -6.26 -6.51
CA ARG A 74 -5.51 -4.91 -5.92
C ARG A 74 -6.29 -4.88 -4.61
N LYS A 75 -7.47 -5.50 -4.58
CA LYS A 75 -8.32 -5.56 -3.37
C LYS A 75 -7.65 -6.34 -2.25
N GLU A 76 -6.98 -7.45 -2.58
CA GLU A 76 -6.19 -8.22 -1.63
C GLU A 76 -5.05 -7.39 -1.04
N ASN A 77 -4.28 -6.70 -1.89
CA ASN A 77 -3.23 -5.81 -1.42
C ASN A 77 -3.78 -4.64 -0.59
N GLU A 78 -4.93 -4.06 -0.96
CA GLU A 78 -5.59 -3.00 -0.17
C GLU A 78 -6.06 -3.52 1.20
N SER A 79 -6.50 -4.78 1.29
CA SER A 79 -6.81 -5.44 2.56
C SER A 79 -5.55 -5.64 3.40
N PHE A 80 -4.50 -6.16 2.78
CA PHE A 80 -3.22 -6.39 3.45
C PHE A 80 -2.59 -5.09 3.96
N LEU A 81 -2.67 -4.01 3.18
CA LEU A 81 -2.20 -2.68 3.58
C LEU A 81 -2.93 -2.16 4.83
N LYS A 82 -4.22 -2.50 5.02
CA LYS A 82 -4.95 -2.14 6.25
C LYS A 82 -4.38 -2.85 7.48
N GLU A 83 -4.01 -4.12 7.34
CA GLU A 83 -3.39 -4.87 8.44
C GLU A 83 -1.98 -4.33 8.75
N ILE A 84 -1.16 -4.09 7.72
CA ILE A 84 0.15 -3.45 7.88
C ILE A 84 0.03 -2.10 8.60
N LYS A 85 -0.98 -1.27 8.27
CA LYS A 85 -1.21 0.00 8.97
C LYS A 85 -1.52 -0.16 10.46
N LYS A 86 -2.25 -1.22 10.85
CA LYS A 86 -2.51 -1.53 12.26
C LYS A 86 -1.23 -1.93 12.97
N ASP A 87 -0.42 -2.78 12.32
CA ASP A 87 0.86 -3.25 12.86
C ASP A 87 1.87 -2.10 12.98
N LEU A 88 1.96 -1.24 11.96
CA LEU A 88 2.74 -0.01 11.98
C LEU A 88 2.35 0.85 13.18
N LYS A 89 1.06 1.14 13.37
CA LYS A 89 0.57 1.91 14.53
C LYS A 89 0.97 1.28 15.87
N ARG A 90 0.94 -0.05 15.96
CA ARG A 90 1.34 -0.78 17.18
C ARG A 90 2.83 -0.67 17.45
N VAL A 91 3.67 -0.81 16.43
CA VAL A 91 5.14 -0.74 16.56
C VAL A 91 5.60 0.70 16.78
N THR A 92 5.07 1.66 16.03
CA THR A 92 5.32 3.10 16.25
C THR A 92 5.07 3.48 17.70
N ARG A 93 3.94 3.05 18.29
CA ARG A 93 3.64 3.33 19.70
C ARG A 93 4.70 2.76 20.66
N LYS A 94 5.25 1.57 20.38
CA LYS A 94 6.29 0.96 21.22
C LYS A 94 7.61 1.75 21.11
N VAL A 95 8.02 2.08 19.89
CA VAL A 95 9.26 2.81 19.61
C VAL A 95 9.20 4.23 20.21
N VAL A 96 8.07 4.93 20.05
CA VAL A 96 7.85 6.26 20.63
C VAL A 96 7.81 6.22 22.15
N LYS A 97 7.07 5.27 22.76
CA LYS A 97 7.09 5.09 24.22
C LYS A 97 8.46 4.70 24.76
N GLY A 98 9.26 4.01 23.96
CA GLY A 98 10.64 3.64 24.28
C GLY A 98 11.63 4.80 24.19
N GLY A 99 11.19 5.99 23.74
CA GLY A 99 12.04 7.16 23.53
C GLY A 99 13.10 6.96 22.45
N LEU A 100 12.86 6.04 21.51
CA LEU A 100 13.82 5.68 20.46
C LEU A 100 13.70 6.57 19.23
N LEU A 101 12.46 6.88 18.82
CA LEU A 101 12.14 7.74 17.70
C LEU A 101 10.87 8.54 18.04
N THR A 102 10.73 9.71 17.45
CA THR A 102 9.51 10.51 17.52
C THR A 102 8.51 10.08 16.44
N GLU A 103 7.25 10.53 16.54
CA GLU A 103 6.26 10.29 15.48
C GLU A 103 6.66 10.93 14.14
N ASN A 104 7.36 12.07 14.20
CA ASN A 104 7.89 12.75 13.01
C ASN A 104 8.98 11.92 12.33
N ASP A 105 9.87 11.31 13.11
CA ASP A 105 10.92 10.43 12.58
C ASP A 105 10.31 9.26 11.83
N VAL A 106 9.30 8.60 12.41
CA VAL A 106 8.60 7.49 11.75
C VAL A 106 7.90 7.94 10.46
N LYS A 107 7.35 9.16 10.44
CA LYS A 107 6.77 9.74 9.23
C LYS A 107 7.83 9.95 8.15
N THR A 108 9.00 10.49 8.50
CA THR A 108 10.13 10.65 7.58
C THR A 108 10.57 9.31 6.99
N LEU A 109 10.69 8.27 7.82
CA LEU A 109 11.04 6.91 7.36
C LEU A 109 10.01 6.36 6.36
N LEU A 110 8.72 6.61 6.60
CA LEU A 110 7.65 6.20 5.70
C LEU A 110 7.74 6.91 4.35
N GLU A 111 8.03 8.20 4.35
CA GLU A 111 8.22 9.01 3.13
C GLU A 111 9.42 8.51 2.32
N VAL A 112 10.56 8.26 2.98
CA VAL A 112 11.76 7.69 2.36
C VAL A 112 11.45 6.32 1.73
N ALA A 113 10.77 5.43 2.45
CA ALA A 113 10.40 4.11 1.94
C ALA A 113 9.50 4.20 0.70
N LEU A 114 8.53 5.12 0.70
CA LEU A 114 7.62 5.36 -0.43
C LEU A 114 8.38 5.89 -1.65
N GLN A 115 9.36 6.78 -1.44
CA GLN A 115 10.26 7.28 -2.48
C GLN A 115 11.27 6.21 -2.96
N GLY A 116 11.45 5.12 -2.19
CA GLY A 116 12.37 4.03 -2.52
C GLY A 116 13.81 4.28 -2.05
N GLY A 117 14.00 5.18 -1.07
CA GLY A 117 15.28 5.32 -0.39
C GLY A 117 15.56 4.20 0.62
N ASP A 118 16.79 4.16 1.14
CA ASP A 118 17.20 3.19 2.14
C ASP A 118 16.75 3.63 3.54
N VAL A 119 15.78 2.89 4.08
CA VAL A 119 15.20 3.14 5.40
C VAL A 119 16.21 2.85 6.52
N ASN A 120 17.12 1.88 6.36
CA ASN A 120 18.12 1.58 7.39
C ASN A 120 19.10 2.73 7.54
N ALA A 121 19.62 3.22 6.41
CA ALA A 121 20.53 4.37 6.41
C ALA A 121 19.89 5.62 7.03
N GLU A 122 18.57 5.80 6.86
CA GLU A 122 17.88 6.94 7.49
C GLU A 122 17.64 6.72 8.99
N VAL A 123 17.35 5.48 9.42
CA VAL A 123 17.26 5.15 10.85
C VAL A 123 18.60 5.39 11.55
N ASP A 124 19.72 4.99 10.95
CA ASP A 124 21.05 5.16 11.54
C ASP A 124 21.35 6.64 11.79
N LYS A 125 21.09 7.52 10.80
CA LYS A 125 21.22 8.98 10.96
C LYS A 125 20.35 9.57 12.07
N LEU A 126 19.18 8.99 12.33
CA LEU A 126 18.26 9.46 13.35
C LEU A 126 18.68 9.01 14.75
N LEU A 127 19.38 7.89 14.85
CA LEU A 127 19.91 7.35 16.12
C LEU A 127 21.28 7.92 16.49
N GLU A 128 22.01 8.48 15.52
CA GLU A 128 23.31 9.14 15.74
C GLU A 128 23.21 10.60 16.22
N LYS A 129 21.99 11.17 16.26
CA LYS A 129 21.69 12.50 16.81
C LYS A 129 21.54 12.47 18.33
#